data_AF-A0A857C833-F1
#
_entry.id   AF-A0A857C833-F1
#
_cell.length_a   1.000
_cell.length_b   1.000
_cell.length_c   1.000
_cell.angle_alpha   90.00
_cell.angle_beta   90.00
_cell.angle_gamma   90.00
#
_symmetry.space_group_name_H-M   'P 1'
#
loop_
_entity.id
_entity.type
_entity.pdbx_description
1 polymer ?
#
loop_
_entity_poly.entity_id
_entity_poly.type
_entity_poly.pdbx_seq_one_letter_code
_entity_poly.pdbx_strand_id
1 'polypeptide(L)'
;MTQVPARIDDEHDLAAGLRELLAIAPDLGRLAAAGDPLPLRRHPPTFAELARIVTAQQVSLASAAAIYGRLETLIAPFDAETVLRLSDDELGQAGLSRAKIAAFRAVSEAIADGLDLAGLIRLPAEDARARLVSLRGIGPWTADVFLLFCAGHPDVFPAGDVALQEALRDALALDARPGTREAERLARRWSPWRGVAARLLWAHYRRLTGRGTGLPV
;
A
#
# COMPACT_ATOMS: atom_id res chain seq x y z
N MET A 1 17.05 18.59 15.01
CA MET A 1 16.48 18.02 13.77
C MET A 1 16.54 16.51 13.95
N THR A 2 15.42 15.87 14.29
CA THR A 2 15.37 14.41 14.44
C THR A 2 15.57 13.79 13.07
N GLN A 3 16.54 12.89 12.93
CA GLN A 3 16.79 12.16 11.70
C GLN A 3 15.54 11.35 11.37
N VAL A 4 14.95 11.55 10.19
CA VAL A 4 13.85 10.72 9.71
C VAL A 4 14.36 9.28 9.67
N PRO A 5 13.75 8.34 10.41
CA PRO A 5 14.12 6.95 10.33
C PRO A 5 13.95 6.53 8.87
N ALA A 6 14.94 5.80 8.36
CA ALA A 6 14.90 5.38 6.96
C ALA A 6 13.65 4.52 6.66
N ARG A 7 13.08 3.88 7.69
CA ARG A 7 12.01 2.90 7.62
C ARG A 7 11.13 2.93 8.88
N ILE A 8 9.93 2.38 8.76
CA ILE A 8 9.03 2.02 9.84
C ILE A 8 8.97 0.50 9.87
N ASP A 9 9.72 -0.13 10.78
CA ASP A 9 9.77 -1.59 10.88
C ASP A 9 8.98 -2.13 12.08
N ASP A 10 8.77 -1.33 13.11
CA ASP A 10 8.01 -1.73 14.30
C ASP A 10 7.07 -0.62 14.84
N GLU A 11 6.37 -0.92 15.93
CA GLU A 11 5.48 0.02 16.62
C GLU A 11 6.22 1.20 17.24
N HIS A 12 7.50 1.04 17.60
CA HIS A 12 8.32 2.12 18.15
C HIS A 12 8.62 3.16 17.09
N ASP A 13 9.05 2.73 15.90
CA ASP A 13 9.26 3.60 14.74
C ASP A 13 7.97 4.33 14.36
N LEU A 14 6.86 3.61 14.33
CA LEU A 14 5.56 4.19 13.99
C LEU A 14 5.13 5.24 15.02
N ALA A 15 5.31 4.98 16.32
CA ALA A 15 5.02 5.93 17.37
C ALA A 15 5.95 7.16 17.33
N ALA A 16 7.23 6.96 17.00
CA ALA A 16 8.17 8.06 16.79
C ALA A 16 7.75 8.93 15.60
N GLY A 17 7.43 8.30 14.47
CA GLY A 17 6.93 8.99 13.29
C GLY A 17 5.62 9.73 13.51
N LEU A 18 4.72 9.20 14.35
CA LEU A 18 3.50 9.91 14.72
C LEU A 18 3.80 11.17 15.53
N ARG A 19 4.72 11.12 16.51
CA ARG A 19 5.11 12.31 17.27
C ARG A 19 5.69 13.39 16.37
N GLU A 20 6.59 13.01 15.46
CA GLU A 20 7.22 13.94 14.51
C GLU A 20 6.21 14.50 13.49
N LEU A 21 5.30 13.66 12.98
CA LEU A 21 4.19 14.10 12.14
C LEU A 21 3.33 15.16 12.84
N LEU A 22 2.95 14.93 14.11
CA LEU A 22 2.11 15.86 14.86
C LEU A 22 2.81 17.19 15.17
N ALA A 23 4.14 17.21 15.22
CA ALA A 23 4.90 18.45 15.37
C ALA A 23 4.80 19.35 14.12
N ILE A 24 4.69 18.77 12.91
CA ILE A 24 4.58 19.51 11.64
C ILE A 24 3.14 19.66 11.13
N ALA A 25 2.23 18.79 11.59
CA ALA A 25 0.84 18.71 11.16
C ALA A 25 -0.11 18.67 12.38
N PRO A 26 -0.19 19.77 13.16
CA PRO A 26 -1.03 19.82 14.35
C PRO A 26 -2.53 19.69 14.03
N ASP A 27 -2.94 19.93 12.78
CA ASP A 27 -4.31 19.70 12.29
C ASP A 27 -4.73 18.23 12.38
N LEU A 28 -3.77 17.29 12.32
CA LEU A 28 -3.99 15.87 12.55
C LEU A 28 -4.09 15.49 14.04
N GLY A 29 -3.79 16.41 14.96
CA GLY A 29 -3.81 16.15 16.40
C GLY A 29 -5.17 15.65 16.91
N ARG A 30 -6.27 16.14 16.33
CA ARG A 30 -7.64 15.68 16.68
C ARG A 30 -7.88 14.21 16.30
N LEU A 31 -7.27 13.74 15.21
CA LEU A 31 -7.35 12.34 14.78
C LEU A 31 -6.52 11.45 15.71
N ALA A 32 -5.29 11.88 16.04
CA ALA A 32 -4.42 11.13 16.94
C ALA A 32 -4.98 11.04 18.37
N ALA A 33 -5.61 12.10 18.87
CA ALA A 33 -6.24 12.13 20.19
C ALA A 33 -7.44 11.17 20.34
N ALA A 34 -8.02 10.72 19.23
CA ALA A 34 -9.07 9.69 19.27
C ALA A 34 -8.57 8.33 19.78
N GLY A 35 -7.24 8.12 19.81
CA GLY A 35 -6.61 6.95 20.43
C GLY A 35 -6.75 5.65 19.64
N ASP A 36 -7.17 5.72 18.37
CA ASP A 36 -7.28 4.55 17.52
C ASP A 36 -5.88 3.95 17.26
N PRO A 37 -5.69 2.63 17.44
CA PRO A 37 -4.41 1.99 17.13
C PRO A 37 -4.01 2.19 15.66
N LEU A 38 -2.81 2.71 15.43
CA LEU A 38 -2.27 2.84 14.09
C LEU A 38 -1.79 1.47 13.59
N PRO A 39 -2.25 1.02 12.43
CA PRO A 39 -1.86 -0.27 11.88
C PRO A 39 -0.42 -0.23 11.36
N LEU A 40 0.50 -0.97 11.99
CA LEU A 40 1.84 -1.18 11.47
C LEU A 40 1.80 -1.96 10.14
N ARG A 41 1.19 -3.16 10.17
CA ARG A 41 1.00 -4.11 9.06
C ARG A 41 2.26 -4.31 8.21
N ARG A 42 3.29 -4.92 8.80
CA ARG A 42 4.50 -5.29 8.05
C ARG A 42 4.35 -6.64 7.39
N HIS A 43 4.70 -6.67 6.11
CA HIS A 43 4.79 -7.86 5.29
C HIS A 43 6.21 -7.97 4.71
N PRO A 44 6.69 -9.18 4.40
CA PRO A 44 7.97 -9.34 3.73
C PRO A 44 7.88 -8.79 2.28
N PRO A 45 8.93 -8.16 1.73
CA PRO A 45 8.93 -7.59 0.38
C PRO A 45 9.08 -8.67 -0.70
N THR A 46 8.09 -9.54 -0.84
CA THR A 46 8.12 -10.72 -1.72
C THR A 46 7.19 -10.57 -2.92
N PHE A 47 7.37 -11.45 -3.91
CA PHE A 47 6.43 -11.60 -5.01
C PHE A 47 5.00 -11.86 -4.52
N ALA A 48 4.83 -12.79 -3.57
CA ALA A 48 3.54 -13.17 -3.02
C ALA A 48 2.78 -11.95 -2.45
N GLU A 49 3.46 -11.08 -1.71
CA GLU A 49 2.83 -9.89 -1.13
C GLU A 49 2.45 -8.85 -2.18
N LEU A 50 3.29 -8.63 -3.20
CA LEU A 50 2.92 -7.77 -4.33
C LEU A 50 1.72 -8.36 -5.12
N ALA A 51 1.73 -9.67 -5.35
CA ALA A 51 0.64 -10.42 -5.99
C ALA A 51 -0.67 -10.31 -5.20
N ARG A 52 -0.61 -10.33 -3.86
CA ARG A 52 -1.77 -10.10 -2.97
C ARG A 52 -2.35 -8.70 -3.15
N ILE A 53 -1.50 -7.67 -3.21
CA ILE A 53 -1.93 -6.29 -3.45
C ILE A 53 -2.58 -6.15 -4.84
N VAL A 54 -1.97 -6.73 -5.88
CA VAL A 54 -2.53 -6.75 -7.24
C VAL A 54 -3.88 -7.46 -7.27
N THR A 55 -4.01 -8.59 -6.57
CA THR A 55 -5.25 -9.36 -6.47
C THR A 55 -6.40 -8.54 -5.89
N ALA A 56 -6.11 -7.66 -4.93
CA ALA A 56 -7.12 -6.83 -4.27
C ALA A 56 -7.50 -5.55 -5.02
N GLN A 57 -6.84 -5.23 -6.13
CA GLN A 57 -7.21 -4.06 -6.93
C GLN A 57 -8.70 -4.13 -7.32
N GLN A 58 -9.43 -3.04 -7.05
CA GLN A 58 -10.80 -2.78 -7.51
C GLN A 58 -11.84 -3.85 -7.10
N VAL A 59 -11.58 -4.62 -6.03
CA VAL A 59 -12.51 -5.63 -5.51
C VAL A 59 -12.65 -5.50 -3.99
N SER A 60 -13.66 -6.16 -3.42
CA SER A 60 -13.81 -6.21 -1.96
C SER A 60 -12.69 -7.05 -1.30
N LEU A 61 -12.42 -6.82 -0.02
CA LEU A 61 -11.46 -7.62 0.75
C LEU A 61 -11.84 -9.12 0.75
N ALA A 62 -13.14 -9.44 0.86
CA ALA A 62 -13.62 -10.81 0.82
C ALA A 62 -13.38 -11.48 -0.54
N SER A 63 -13.63 -10.74 -1.63
CA SER A 63 -13.35 -11.23 -2.99
C SER A 63 -11.86 -11.42 -3.23
N ALA A 64 -11.03 -10.48 -2.76
CA ALA A 64 -9.58 -10.56 -2.85
C ALA A 64 -9.06 -11.80 -2.10
N ALA A 65 -9.51 -12.03 -0.87
CA ALA A 65 -9.13 -13.18 -0.07
C ALA A 65 -9.53 -14.51 -0.73
N ALA A 66 -10.75 -14.59 -1.29
CA ALA A 66 -11.21 -15.79 -1.98
C ALA A 66 -10.40 -16.10 -3.25
N ILE A 67 -10.03 -15.08 -4.04
CA ILE A 67 -9.16 -15.25 -5.22
C ILE A 67 -7.76 -15.67 -4.77
N TYR A 68 -7.20 -14.99 -3.77
CA TYR A 68 -5.84 -15.26 -3.30
C TYR A 68 -5.71 -16.68 -2.73
N GLY A 69 -6.68 -17.17 -1.97
CA GLY A 69 -6.66 -18.57 -1.47
C GLY A 69 -6.69 -19.63 -2.58
N ARG A 70 -7.35 -19.35 -3.72
CA ARG A 70 -7.27 -20.25 -4.89
C ARG A 70 -5.91 -20.17 -5.57
N LEU A 71 -5.31 -18.99 -5.64
CA LEU A 71 -3.95 -18.81 -6.16
C LEU A 71 -2.92 -19.53 -5.29
N GLU A 72 -3.08 -19.52 -3.96
CA GLU A 72 -2.19 -20.27 -3.05
C GLU A 72 -2.26 -21.77 -3.25
N THR A 73 -3.42 -22.30 -3.65
CA THR A 73 -3.55 -23.72 -4.01
C THR A 73 -2.91 -24.02 -5.38
N LEU A 74 -3.02 -23.09 -6.33
CA LEU A 74 -2.54 -23.26 -7.70
C LEU A 74 -1.03 -23.04 -7.85
N ILE A 75 -0.46 -22.07 -7.13
CA ILE A 75 0.92 -21.61 -7.26
C ILE A 75 1.74 -22.17 -6.09
N ALA A 76 2.37 -23.33 -6.30
CA ALA A 76 3.17 -24.01 -5.28
C ALA A 76 4.59 -24.33 -5.80
N PRO A 77 5.66 -23.75 -5.22
CA PRO A 77 5.65 -22.64 -4.24
C PRO A 77 5.09 -21.33 -4.82
N PHE A 78 4.62 -20.41 -3.94
CA PHE A 78 4.06 -19.12 -4.37
C PHE A 78 5.16 -18.13 -4.78
N ASP A 79 5.73 -18.32 -5.96
CA ASP A 79 6.82 -17.49 -6.49
C ASP A 79 6.62 -17.11 -7.96
N ALA A 80 7.46 -16.16 -8.40
CA ALA A 80 7.45 -15.64 -9.76
C ALA A 80 7.68 -16.75 -10.80
N GLU A 81 8.61 -17.67 -10.51
CA GLU A 81 9.02 -18.75 -11.40
C GLU A 81 7.87 -19.73 -11.68
N THR A 82 7.11 -20.08 -10.63
CA THR A 82 5.94 -20.94 -10.75
C THR A 82 4.84 -20.28 -11.56
N VAL A 83 4.61 -18.97 -11.36
CA VAL A 83 3.66 -18.21 -12.18
C VAL A 83 4.05 -18.26 -13.66
N LEU A 84 5.33 -18.14 -14.00
CA LEU A 84 5.79 -18.20 -15.41
C LEU A 84 5.50 -19.55 -16.09
N ARG A 85 5.39 -20.64 -15.33
CA ARG A 85 5.06 -21.99 -15.86
C ARG A 85 3.58 -22.23 -16.09
N LEU A 86 2.70 -21.51 -15.38
CA LEU A 86 1.26 -21.65 -15.53
C LEU A 86 0.80 -20.98 -16.82
N SER A 87 -0.32 -21.41 -17.38
CA SER A 87 -1.03 -20.74 -18.46
C SER A 87 -1.91 -19.58 -17.94
N ASP A 88 -2.24 -18.64 -18.83
CA ASP A 88 -3.18 -17.57 -18.49
C ASP A 88 -4.58 -18.09 -18.17
N ASP A 89 -4.98 -19.23 -18.75
CA ASP A 89 -6.26 -19.87 -18.46
C ASP A 89 -6.31 -20.39 -17.02
N GLU A 90 -5.27 -21.08 -16.55
CA GLU A 90 -5.18 -21.54 -15.15
C GLU A 90 -5.27 -20.37 -14.15
N LEU A 91 -4.55 -19.28 -14.42
CA LEU A 91 -4.62 -18.06 -13.60
C LEU A 91 -6.01 -17.40 -13.65
N GLY A 92 -6.65 -17.43 -14.83
CA GLY A 92 -8.02 -16.95 -15.03
C GLY A 92 -9.06 -17.78 -14.26
N GLN A 93 -8.92 -19.11 -14.27
CA GLN A 93 -9.77 -20.04 -13.52
C GLN A 93 -9.64 -19.83 -12.00
N ALA A 94 -8.46 -19.44 -11.51
CA ALA A 94 -8.29 -19.01 -10.11
C ALA A 94 -9.00 -17.68 -9.80
N GLY A 95 -9.46 -16.94 -10.81
CA GLY A 95 -10.28 -15.73 -10.68
C GLY A 95 -9.54 -14.42 -10.95
N LEU A 96 -8.32 -14.47 -11.52
CA LEU A 96 -7.64 -13.26 -11.99
C LEU A 96 -8.29 -12.74 -13.27
N SER A 97 -8.43 -11.41 -13.37
CA SER A 97 -8.79 -10.77 -14.64
C SER A 97 -7.59 -10.72 -15.57
N ARG A 98 -7.83 -10.52 -16.88
CA ARG A 98 -6.76 -10.34 -17.88
C ARG A 98 -5.74 -9.27 -17.49
N ALA A 99 -6.20 -8.16 -16.87
CA ALA A 99 -5.30 -7.10 -16.42
C ALA A 99 -4.41 -7.54 -15.24
N LYS A 100 -4.94 -8.32 -14.30
CA LYS A 100 -4.19 -8.86 -13.16
C LYS A 100 -3.23 -9.97 -13.59
N ILE A 101 -3.63 -10.80 -14.54
CA ILE A 101 -2.74 -11.79 -15.18
C ILE A 101 -1.55 -11.06 -15.83
N ALA A 102 -1.80 -10.02 -16.62
CA ALA A 102 -0.73 -9.23 -17.24
C ALA A 102 0.22 -8.60 -16.19
N ALA A 103 -0.31 -8.20 -15.03
CA ALA A 103 0.51 -7.69 -13.92
C ALA A 103 1.36 -8.79 -13.28
N PHE A 104 0.78 -9.97 -13.03
CA PHE A 104 1.51 -11.13 -12.51
C PHE A 104 2.65 -11.51 -13.45
N ARG A 105 2.38 -11.62 -14.76
CA ARG A 105 3.40 -11.90 -15.78
C ARG A 105 4.52 -10.88 -15.77
N ALA A 106 4.19 -9.59 -15.87
CA ALA A 106 5.19 -8.53 -15.94
C ALA A 106 6.07 -8.46 -14.68
N VAL A 107 5.48 -8.67 -13.50
CA VAL A 107 6.25 -8.72 -12.25
C VAL A 107 7.14 -9.97 -12.23
N SER A 108 6.62 -11.14 -12.63
CA SER A 108 7.40 -12.37 -12.64
C SER A 108 8.57 -12.32 -13.63
N GLU A 109 8.33 -11.79 -14.84
CA GLU A 109 9.36 -11.56 -15.86
C GLU A 109 10.42 -10.59 -15.34
N ALA A 110 10.01 -9.47 -14.74
CA ALA A 110 10.97 -8.52 -14.17
C ALA A 110 11.82 -9.14 -13.05
N ILE A 111 11.25 -10.02 -12.22
CA ILE A 111 12.01 -10.75 -11.18
C ILE A 111 13.00 -11.72 -11.83
N ALA A 112 12.59 -12.45 -12.87
CA ALA A 112 13.50 -13.32 -13.63
C ALA A 112 14.65 -12.52 -14.28
N ASP A 113 14.39 -11.28 -14.68
CA ASP A 113 15.37 -10.34 -15.24
C ASP A 113 16.16 -9.55 -14.19
N GLY A 114 16.00 -9.86 -12.89
CA GLY A 114 16.84 -9.33 -11.81
C GLY A 114 16.21 -8.22 -10.95
N LEU A 115 14.89 -8.00 -11.02
CA LEU A 115 14.20 -7.13 -10.07
C LEU A 115 14.27 -7.70 -8.64
N ASP A 116 15.05 -7.04 -7.78
CA ASP A 116 15.12 -7.32 -6.34
C ASP A 116 14.06 -6.50 -5.57
N LEU A 117 12.90 -7.13 -5.28
CA LEU A 117 11.83 -6.51 -4.48
C LEU A 117 12.28 -6.17 -3.05
N ALA A 118 13.12 -7.00 -2.43
CA ALA A 118 13.67 -6.71 -1.10
C ALA A 118 14.67 -5.55 -1.15
N GLY A 119 15.36 -5.39 -2.28
CA GLY A 119 16.27 -4.29 -2.54
C GLY A 119 15.63 -2.93 -2.67
N LEU A 120 14.33 -2.86 -3.00
CA LEU A 120 13.58 -1.61 -3.05
C LEU A 120 13.63 -0.84 -1.74
N ILE A 121 13.78 -1.52 -0.62
CA ILE A 121 13.85 -0.91 0.70
C ILE A 121 15.08 0.01 0.87
N ARG A 122 16.15 -0.25 0.12
CA ARG A 122 17.39 0.53 0.20
C ARG A 122 17.35 1.78 -0.68
N LEU A 123 16.34 1.93 -1.52
CA LEU A 123 16.20 3.05 -2.44
C LEU A 123 15.42 4.19 -1.79
N PRO A 124 15.62 5.44 -2.23
CA PRO A 124 14.67 6.51 -1.95
C PRO A 124 13.26 6.12 -2.39
N ALA A 125 12.24 6.56 -1.63
CA ALA A 125 10.85 6.17 -1.88
C ALA A 125 10.39 6.48 -3.32
N GLU A 126 10.80 7.62 -3.87
CA GLU A 126 10.45 8.02 -5.24
C GLU A 126 11.08 7.09 -6.28
N ASP A 127 12.34 6.68 -6.10
CA ASP A 127 13.04 5.76 -6.99
C ASP A 127 12.44 4.35 -6.92
N ALA A 128 12.16 3.86 -5.71
CA ALA A 128 11.52 2.57 -5.49
C ALA A 128 10.13 2.54 -6.15
N ARG A 129 9.37 3.63 -6.02
CA ARG A 129 8.05 3.79 -6.62
C ARG A 129 8.13 3.83 -8.14
N ALA A 130 9.07 4.59 -8.70
CA ALA A 130 9.27 4.68 -10.15
C ALA A 130 9.59 3.30 -10.76
N ARG A 131 10.43 2.51 -10.08
CA ARG A 131 10.71 1.13 -10.49
C ARG A 131 9.46 0.26 -10.51
N LEU A 132 8.66 0.27 -9.45
CA LEU A 132 7.42 -0.52 -9.39
C LEU A 132 6.40 -0.07 -10.44
N VAL A 133 6.19 1.24 -10.61
CA VAL A 133 5.22 1.80 -11.56
C VAL A 133 5.62 1.55 -13.02
N SER A 134 6.90 1.28 -13.30
CA SER A 134 7.34 0.88 -14.64
C SER A 134 6.81 -0.49 -15.07
N LEU A 135 6.40 -1.33 -14.11
CA LEU A 135 5.86 -2.65 -14.37
C LEU A 135 4.40 -2.55 -14.85
N ARG A 136 4.10 -3.24 -15.95
CA ARG A 136 2.74 -3.28 -16.51
C ARG A 136 1.74 -3.75 -15.45
N GLY A 137 0.66 -3.00 -15.27
CA GLY A 137 -0.40 -3.32 -14.31
C GLY A 137 -0.11 -2.93 -12.85
N ILE A 138 1.08 -2.40 -12.57
CA ILE A 138 1.42 -1.80 -11.28
C ILE A 138 1.26 -0.28 -11.38
N GLY A 139 0.15 0.22 -10.83
CA GLY A 139 -0.10 1.66 -10.76
C GLY A 139 0.48 2.30 -9.49
N PRO A 140 0.48 3.65 -9.43
CA PRO A 140 0.80 4.45 -8.26
C PRO A 140 0.31 3.86 -6.93
N TRP A 141 -0.99 3.55 -6.84
CA TRP A 141 -1.59 3.02 -5.62
C TRP A 141 -0.98 1.68 -5.18
N THR A 142 -0.76 0.74 -6.11
CA THR A 142 -0.15 -0.57 -5.78
C THR A 142 1.29 -0.41 -5.31
N ALA A 143 2.05 0.45 -6.00
CA ALA A 143 3.43 0.76 -5.59
C ALA A 143 3.45 1.38 -4.19
N ASP A 144 2.61 2.39 -3.94
CA ASP A 144 2.57 3.09 -2.65
C ASP A 144 2.15 2.14 -1.50
N VAL A 145 1.18 1.25 -1.73
CA VAL A 145 0.77 0.22 -0.74
C VAL A 145 1.90 -0.78 -0.46
N PHE A 146 2.60 -1.26 -1.50
CA PHE A 146 3.74 -2.15 -1.33
C PHE A 146 4.87 -1.47 -0.57
N LEU A 147 5.23 -0.24 -0.94
CA LEU A 147 6.30 0.50 -0.28
C LEU A 147 5.96 0.80 1.19
N LEU A 148 4.71 1.07 1.50
CA LEU A 148 4.25 1.41 2.84
C LEU A 148 4.25 0.19 3.78
N PHE A 149 3.72 -0.96 3.33
CA PHE A 149 3.53 -2.15 4.19
C PHE A 149 4.59 -3.23 4.01
N CYS A 150 5.22 -3.32 2.84
CA CYS A 150 6.24 -4.33 2.55
C CYS A 150 7.66 -3.75 2.64
N ALA A 151 7.88 -2.53 2.17
CA ALA A 151 9.20 -1.88 2.26
C ALA A 151 9.40 -1.00 3.51
N GLY A 152 8.31 -0.63 4.20
CA GLY A 152 8.38 0.19 5.42
C GLY A 152 8.70 1.66 5.16
N HIS A 153 8.50 2.19 3.95
CA HIS A 153 8.80 3.60 3.68
C HIS A 153 7.92 4.56 4.50
N PRO A 154 8.51 5.56 5.18
CA PRO A 154 7.75 6.52 5.99
C PRO A 154 7.07 7.60 5.15
N ASP A 155 7.54 7.86 3.92
CA ASP A 155 7.14 9.01 3.11
C ASP A 155 6.44 8.67 1.80
N VAL A 156 5.53 7.70 1.82
CA VAL A 156 4.66 7.33 0.68
C VAL A 156 3.19 7.53 1.03
N PHE A 157 2.38 7.92 0.04
CA PHE A 157 0.96 8.19 0.23
C PHE A 157 0.13 7.57 -0.90
N PRO A 158 -0.66 6.51 -0.65
CA PRO A 158 -1.54 5.92 -1.66
C PRO A 158 -2.72 6.83 -2.05
N ALA A 159 -2.45 7.93 -2.76
CA ALA A 159 -3.44 8.99 -3.03
C ALA A 159 -4.68 8.53 -3.81
N GLY A 160 -4.58 7.40 -4.53
CA GLY A 160 -5.71 6.78 -5.25
C GLY A 160 -6.63 5.95 -4.36
N ASP A 161 -6.31 5.79 -3.07
CA ASP A 161 -7.09 4.98 -2.14
C ASP A 161 -8.38 5.70 -1.74
N VAL A 162 -9.52 5.08 -2.02
CA VAL A 162 -10.83 5.70 -1.79
C VAL A 162 -11.12 5.90 -0.30
N ALA A 163 -10.64 5.01 0.57
CA ALA A 163 -10.80 5.16 2.02
C ALA A 163 -9.95 6.33 2.53
N LEU A 164 -8.70 6.48 2.04
CA LEU A 164 -7.89 7.67 2.36
C LEU A 164 -8.52 8.96 1.84
N GLN A 165 -9.04 8.97 0.62
CA GLN A 165 -9.69 10.16 0.06
C GLN A 165 -10.93 10.55 0.88
N GLU A 166 -11.72 9.57 1.31
CA GLU A 166 -12.88 9.80 2.19
C GLU A 166 -12.46 10.32 3.56
N ALA A 167 -11.41 9.72 4.16
CA ALA A 167 -10.83 10.18 5.41
C ALA A 167 -10.31 11.61 5.30
N LEU A 168 -9.62 11.94 4.19
CA LEU A 168 -9.10 13.28 3.89
C LEU A 168 -10.21 14.32 3.86
N ARG A 169 -11.34 14.01 3.20
CA ARG A 169 -12.48 14.90 3.15
C ARG A 169 -12.96 15.27 4.55
N ASP A 170 -13.18 14.26 5.39
CA ASP A 170 -13.66 14.47 6.75
C ASP A 170 -12.59 15.14 7.65
N ALA A 171 -11.34 14.68 7.56
CA ALA A 171 -10.21 15.16 8.34
C ALA A 171 -9.85 16.62 8.04
N LEU A 172 -10.11 17.10 6.82
CA LEU A 172 -9.83 18.48 6.41
C LEU A 172 -11.10 19.32 6.17
N ALA A 173 -12.27 18.79 6.54
CA ALA A 173 -13.58 19.43 6.34
C ALA A 173 -13.79 19.94 4.90
N LEU A 174 -13.42 19.13 3.91
CA LEU A 174 -13.58 19.47 2.49
C LEU A 174 -15.04 19.25 2.06
N ASP A 175 -15.56 20.12 1.20
CA ASP A 175 -16.93 20.02 0.68
C ASP A 175 -17.17 18.75 -0.14
N ALA A 176 -16.12 18.24 -0.79
CA ALA A 176 -16.18 17.04 -1.63
C ALA A 176 -14.96 16.16 -1.44
N ARG A 177 -15.12 14.86 -1.73
CA ARG A 177 -14.02 13.90 -1.68
C ARG A 177 -12.95 14.31 -2.69
N PRO A 178 -11.68 14.54 -2.28
CA PRO A 178 -10.63 14.92 -3.20
C PRO A 178 -10.32 13.76 -4.16
N GLY A 179 -10.11 14.08 -5.43
CA GLY A 179 -9.54 13.13 -6.39
C GLY A 179 -8.06 12.90 -6.14
N THR A 180 -7.46 11.92 -6.82
CA THR A 180 -6.07 11.48 -6.61
C THR A 180 -5.05 12.62 -6.63
N ARG A 181 -5.11 13.53 -7.62
CA ARG A 181 -4.16 14.64 -7.73
C ARG A 181 -4.25 15.62 -6.56
N GLU A 182 -5.46 15.86 -6.07
CA GLU A 182 -5.70 16.75 -4.95
C GLU A 182 -5.27 16.10 -3.64
N ALA A 183 -5.60 14.82 -3.44
CA ALA A 183 -5.12 14.04 -2.30
C ALA A 183 -3.58 14.03 -2.23
N GLU A 184 -2.91 13.82 -3.36
CA GLU A 184 -1.44 13.88 -3.47
C GLU A 184 -0.89 15.28 -3.14
N ARG A 185 -1.55 16.36 -3.59
CA ARG A 185 -1.20 17.74 -3.24
C ARG A 185 -1.33 18.01 -1.75
N LEU A 186 -2.46 17.62 -1.16
CA LEU A 186 -2.74 17.83 0.26
C LEU A 186 -1.72 17.09 1.13
N ALA A 187 -1.40 15.85 0.78
CA ALA A 187 -0.48 15.00 1.52
C ALA A 187 0.97 15.51 1.53
N ARG A 188 1.39 16.36 0.58
CA ARG A 188 2.77 16.91 0.57
C ARG A 188 3.16 17.61 1.86
N ARG A 189 2.19 18.23 2.55
CA ARG A 189 2.44 18.93 3.83
C ARG A 189 2.88 18.00 4.97
N TRP A 190 2.65 16.70 4.82
CA TRP A 190 2.98 15.69 5.82
C TRP A 190 4.31 14.99 5.55
N SER A 191 5.03 15.36 4.48
CA SER A 191 6.39 14.88 4.28
C SER A 191 7.28 15.37 5.42
N PRO A 192 8.18 14.53 5.98
CA PRO A 192 8.61 13.21 5.48
C PRO A 192 7.84 11.99 6.07
N TRP A 193 6.62 12.20 6.57
CA TRP A 193 5.83 11.23 7.32
C TRP A 193 4.48 10.91 6.66
N ARG A 194 4.40 11.02 5.34
CA ARG A 194 3.15 10.78 4.59
C ARG A 194 2.55 9.39 4.84
N GLY A 195 3.38 8.37 5.02
CA GLY A 195 2.95 7.00 5.31
C GLY A 195 2.40 6.82 6.73
N VAL A 196 2.84 7.65 7.68
CA VAL A 196 2.24 7.71 9.02
C VAL A 196 0.89 8.42 8.97
N ALA A 197 0.80 9.52 8.22
CA ALA A 197 -0.46 10.23 8.01
C ALA A 197 -1.52 9.34 7.33
N ALA A 198 -1.12 8.53 6.34
CA ALA A 198 -2.01 7.54 5.72
C ALA A 198 -2.56 6.53 6.74
N ARG A 199 -1.71 5.98 7.61
CA ARG A 199 -2.13 5.06 8.70
C ARG A 199 -3.12 5.71 9.66
N LEU A 200 -2.87 6.96 10.04
CA LEU A 200 -3.77 7.72 10.90
C LEU A 200 -5.13 7.98 10.21
N LEU A 201 -5.12 8.31 8.92
CA LEU A 201 -6.34 8.52 8.13
C LEU A 201 -7.14 7.23 7.93
N TRP A 202 -6.49 6.09 7.70
CA TRP A 202 -7.19 4.80 7.65
C TRP A 202 -7.82 4.45 9.01
N ALA A 203 -7.11 4.69 10.12
CA ALA A 203 -7.67 4.51 11.46
C ALA A 203 -8.92 5.40 11.65
N HIS A 204 -8.84 6.67 11.24
CA HIS A 204 -9.96 7.60 11.26
C HIS A 204 -11.14 7.14 10.38
N TYR A 205 -10.88 6.64 9.17
CA TYR A 205 -11.92 6.11 8.27
C TYR A 205 -12.69 4.94 8.89
N ARG A 206 -11.99 4.01 9.55
CA ARG A 206 -12.62 2.89 10.25
C ARG A 206 -13.59 3.39 11.32
N ARG A 207 -13.18 4.38 12.11
CA ARG A 207 -14.00 4.98 13.14
C ARG A 207 -15.22 5.69 12.54
N LEU A 208 -15.02 6.44 11.46
CA LEU A 208 -16.09 7.16 10.76
C LEU A 208 -17.18 6.23 10.22
N THR A 209 -16.78 5.07 9.69
CA THR A 209 -17.70 4.18 8.94
C THR A 209 -18.17 2.96 9.73
N GLY A 210 -17.47 2.59 10.81
CA GLY A 210 -17.68 1.33 11.51
C GLY A 210 -17.33 0.09 10.67
N ARG A 211 -16.73 0.26 9.47
CA ARG A 211 -16.50 -0.82 8.50
C ARG A 211 -15.06 -1.33 8.55
N GLY A 212 -14.90 -2.60 8.92
CA GLY A 212 -13.68 -3.38 8.70
C GLY A 212 -12.38 -2.70 9.15
N THR A 213 -11.29 -3.03 8.45
CA THR A 213 -9.96 -2.51 8.81
C THR A 213 -9.58 -1.22 8.10
N GLY A 214 -10.40 -0.72 7.17
CA GLY A 214 -10.14 0.52 6.41
C GLY A 214 -8.88 0.52 5.53
N LEU A 215 -8.06 -0.53 5.61
CA LEU A 215 -6.74 -0.63 5.02
C LEU A 215 -6.79 -1.42 3.70
N PRO A 216 -5.92 -1.09 2.74
CA PRO A 216 -5.81 -1.84 1.51
C PRO A 216 -5.03 -3.12 1.78
N VAL A 217 -5.72 -4.25 1.64
CA VAL A 217 -5.25 -5.65 1.82
C VAL A 217 -4.89 -6.11 3.23
#